data_AF-A0A0B6WXI6-F1
#
_entry.id   AF-A0A0B6WXI6-F1
#
_cell.length_a   1.000
_cell.length_b   1.000
_cell.length_c   1.000
_cell.angle_alpha   90.00
_cell.angle_beta   90.00
_cell.angle_gamma   90.00
#
_symmetry.space_group_name_H-M   'P 1'
#
loop_
_entity.id
_entity.type
_entity.pdbx_description
1 polymer ?
#
loop_
_entity_poly.entity_id
_entity_poly.type
_entity_poly.pdbx_seq_one_letter_code
_entity_poly.pdbx_strand_id
1 'polypeptide(L)'
;MSSVINVARHLALCVAVAILLGGLDGQAQSSFGGVDPDPSDPGTGGRNMINGHIYLPNGQLLNRKAKVQLTSLRSGTLFTVSDDNGAFTFRRLSGGSYQLTIDAGKDYEIATETVDIIESGTRRRESTGQTISVQIYLRPRSVSTEKLGTVDATLVGIPQSAAELYKQALNLSHDGKNKEAIEKLKEALTVYPKFVSAYNELGVQYMRLGQLAEAAEALRAALRLSPYAFTPRLNYGIVLVKQKEFAAAEVELRRALERDDRSVPARLYLGRALIGLGKYADAEALLRQTLALGGPEANLAHRYLGALYIERGDKAQAIDELETYLRLEPKDKDANQIREIIRNLKAKN
;
A
#
# COMPACT_ATOMS: atom_id res chain seq x y z
N MET A 1 46.27 -4.22 -12.76
CA MET A 1 45.49 -3.72 -11.60
C MET A 1 44.19 -3.02 -12.00
N SER A 2 44.13 -2.19 -13.07
CA SER A 2 42.89 -1.50 -13.48
C SER A 2 41.71 -2.41 -13.88
N SER A 3 41.96 -3.58 -14.48
CA SER A 3 40.88 -4.49 -14.92
C SER A 3 40.09 -5.09 -13.75
N VAL A 4 40.74 -5.40 -12.64
CA VAL A 4 40.10 -6.02 -11.46
C VAL A 4 39.25 -5.00 -10.70
N ILE A 5 39.71 -3.75 -10.63
CA ILE A 5 38.99 -2.64 -10.00
C ILE A 5 37.71 -2.29 -10.77
N ASN A 6 37.75 -2.32 -12.10
CA ASN A 6 36.57 -2.07 -12.94
C ASN A 6 35.52 -3.18 -12.82
N VAL A 7 35.93 -4.45 -12.76
CA VAL A 7 35.00 -5.58 -12.59
C VAL A 7 34.32 -5.54 -11.22
N ALA A 8 35.07 -5.28 -10.14
CA ALA A 8 34.51 -5.14 -8.80
C ALA A 8 33.54 -3.95 -8.69
N ARG A 9 33.85 -2.83 -9.37
CA ARG A 9 32.96 -1.66 -9.44
C ARG A 9 31.67 -1.97 -10.16
N HIS A 10 31.73 -2.65 -11.30
CA HIS A 10 30.54 -3.00 -12.08
C HIS A 10 29.63 -3.95 -11.30
N LEU A 11 30.21 -4.96 -10.66
CA LEU A 11 29.48 -5.91 -9.82
C LEU A 11 28.74 -5.21 -8.65
N ALA A 12 29.39 -4.23 -8.00
CA ALA A 12 28.76 -3.45 -6.93
C ALA A 12 27.58 -2.59 -7.41
N LEU A 13 27.64 -2.02 -8.63
CA LEU A 13 26.50 -1.30 -9.21
C LEU A 13 25.34 -2.26 -9.55
N CYS A 14 25.65 -3.42 -10.13
CA CYS A 14 24.62 -4.44 -10.44
C CYS A 14 23.89 -4.91 -9.17
N VAL A 15 24.61 -5.08 -8.05
CA VAL A 15 24.00 -5.41 -6.75
C VAL A 15 23.12 -4.27 -6.24
N ALA A 16 23.58 -3.01 -6.35
CA ALA A 16 22.78 -1.85 -5.95
C ALA A 16 21.47 -1.75 -6.74
N VAL A 17 21.53 -1.91 -8.07
CA VAL A 17 20.34 -1.89 -8.93
C VAL A 17 19.41 -3.07 -8.59
N ALA A 18 19.95 -4.27 -8.36
CA ALA A 18 19.17 -5.42 -7.95
C ALA A 18 18.44 -5.19 -6.62
N ILE A 19 19.06 -4.53 -5.64
CA ILE A 19 18.43 -4.14 -4.38
C ILE A 19 17.30 -3.13 -4.64
N LEU A 20 17.56 -2.08 -5.43
CA LEU A 20 16.57 -1.04 -5.70
C LEU A 20 15.37 -1.54 -6.49
N LEU A 21 15.56 -2.48 -7.41
CA LEU A 21 14.49 -3.06 -8.23
C LEU A 21 13.84 -4.29 -7.59
N GLY A 22 14.53 -5.04 -6.72
CA GLY A 22 14.06 -6.33 -6.20
C GLY A 22 13.70 -6.33 -4.73
N GLY A 23 14.42 -5.58 -3.90
CA GLY A 23 14.57 -5.92 -2.47
C GLY A 23 15.25 -7.28 -2.30
N LEU A 24 15.99 -7.47 -1.20
CA LEU A 24 16.36 -8.84 -0.82
C LEU A 24 15.07 -9.55 -0.44
N ASP A 25 14.70 -10.61 -1.17
CA ASP A 25 13.67 -11.56 -0.74
C ASP A 25 14.24 -12.41 0.42
N GLY A 26 14.56 -11.75 1.52
CA GLY A 26 14.74 -12.35 2.83
C GLY A 26 13.42 -12.26 3.57
N GLN A 27 12.94 -13.39 4.07
CA GLN A 27 11.83 -13.41 5.03
C GLN A 27 12.18 -12.47 6.18
N ALA A 28 11.38 -11.41 6.35
CA ALA A 28 11.50 -10.52 7.49
C ALA A 28 10.12 -10.38 8.12
N GLN A 29 10.06 -10.92 9.34
CA GLN A 29 9.03 -10.70 10.33
C GLN A 29 8.74 -9.21 10.45
N SER A 30 7.45 -8.90 10.51
CA SER A 30 6.90 -7.60 10.87
C SER A 30 7.53 -7.11 12.17
N SER A 31 8.36 -6.08 12.07
CA SER A 31 8.85 -5.32 13.22
C SER A 31 8.02 -4.04 13.31
N PHE A 32 7.15 -4.03 14.31
CA PHE A 32 6.28 -2.92 14.67
C PHE A 32 7.10 -1.75 15.23
N GLY A 33 6.74 -0.53 14.86
CA GLY A 33 7.34 0.68 15.41
C GLY A 33 6.51 1.91 15.06
N GLY A 34 5.91 2.52 16.10
CA GLY A 34 4.99 3.65 16.01
C GLY A 34 5.60 4.94 15.44
N VAL A 35 4.75 5.91 15.13
CA VAL A 35 5.14 7.27 14.77
C VAL A 35 4.49 8.23 15.76
N ASP A 36 5.32 9.01 16.45
CA ASP A 36 4.94 10.18 17.24
C ASP A 36 4.46 11.32 16.30
N PRO A 37 3.42 12.10 16.66
CA PRO A 37 2.83 13.09 15.76
C PRO A 37 3.64 14.41 15.64
N ASP A 38 3.50 15.04 14.48
CA ASP A 38 4.13 16.30 14.05
C ASP A 38 3.84 17.48 15.02
N PRO A 39 4.87 18.11 15.62
CA PRO A 39 4.71 19.24 16.55
C PRO A 39 4.25 20.55 15.89
N SER A 40 4.13 20.61 14.56
CA SER A 40 3.88 21.86 13.81
C SER A 40 2.42 22.10 13.39
N ASP A 41 1.48 21.22 13.76
CA ASP A 41 0.04 21.41 13.46
C ASP A 41 -0.53 22.61 14.27
N PRO A 42 -1.00 23.69 13.59
CA PRO A 42 -1.49 24.89 14.27
C PRO A 42 -2.79 24.67 15.07
N GLY A 43 -3.52 23.58 14.82
CA GLY A 43 -4.87 23.36 15.37
C GLY A 43 -5.83 24.51 15.03
N THR A 44 -6.85 24.75 15.86
CA THR A 44 -7.83 25.84 15.66
C THR A 44 -7.63 27.03 16.60
N GLY A 45 -6.50 27.10 17.31
CA GLY A 45 -6.15 28.20 18.21
C GLY A 45 -6.76 28.15 19.62
N GLY A 46 -7.45 27.07 20.00
CA GLY A 46 -7.98 26.87 21.35
C GLY A 46 -7.04 26.09 22.29
N ARG A 47 -7.58 25.61 23.42
CA ARG A 47 -6.81 24.87 24.45
C ARG A 47 -7.28 23.43 24.65
N ASN A 48 -8.34 23.01 23.97
CA ASN A 48 -8.93 21.68 24.13
C ASN A 48 -8.21 20.65 23.27
N MET A 49 -8.38 19.38 23.61
CA MET A 49 -7.85 18.23 22.90
C MET A 49 -8.95 17.20 22.65
N ILE A 50 -8.87 16.49 21.53
CA ILE A 50 -9.63 15.28 21.28
C ILE A 50 -8.64 14.14 21.19
N ASN A 51 -8.77 13.15 22.06
CA ASN A 51 -8.04 11.90 21.99
C ASN A 51 -9.01 10.81 21.54
N GLY A 52 -8.63 10.01 20.56
CA GLY A 52 -9.50 8.96 20.06
C GLY A 52 -8.81 7.61 19.93
N HIS A 53 -9.60 6.55 20.05
CA HIS A 53 -9.20 5.19 19.71
C HIS A 53 -10.20 4.60 18.73
N ILE A 54 -9.69 3.94 17.70
CA ILE A 54 -10.47 3.28 16.67
C ILE A 54 -10.49 1.78 16.98
N TYR A 55 -11.69 1.23 17.06
CA TYR A 55 -11.94 -0.17 17.33
C TYR A 55 -12.53 -0.84 16.09
N LEU A 56 -12.12 -2.09 15.89
CA LEU A 56 -12.75 -3.02 15.00
C LEU A 56 -14.16 -3.38 15.51
N PRO A 57 -15.05 -3.87 14.64
CA PRO A 57 -16.42 -4.26 15.01
C PRO A 57 -16.47 -5.33 16.11
N ASN A 58 -15.42 -6.15 16.23
CA ASN A 58 -15.27 -7.17 17.26
C ASN A 58 -14.75 -6.61 18.61
N GLY A 59 -14.61 -5.30 18.74
CA GLY A 59 -14.13 -4.62 19.94
C GLY A 59 -12.61 -4.62 20.13
N GLN A 60 -11.84 -5.22 19.22
CA GLN A 60 -10.37 -5.11 19.24
C GLN A 60 -9.92 -3.74 18.73
N LEU A 61 -8.73 -3.30 19.11
CA LEU A 61 -8.12 -2.10 18.54
C LEU A 61 -7.87 -2.28 17.05
N LEU A 62 -8.05 -1.22 16.27
CA LEU A 62 -7.65 -1.21 14.87
C LEU A 62 -6.15 -1.49 14.78
N ASN A 63 -5.77 -2.51 14.03
CA ASN A 63 -4.39 -2.98 13.90
C ASN A 63 -3.67 -2.39 12.67
N ARG A 64 -4.12 -1.22 12.20
CA ARG A 64 -3.57 -0.48 11.05
C ARG A 64 -3.85 1.01 11.17
N LYS A 65 -3.13 1.81 10.40
CA LYS A 65 -3.37 3.26 10.34
C LYS A 65 -4.65 3.60 9.59
N ALA A 66 -5.39 4.58 10.10
CA ALA A 66 -6.54 5.19 9.46
C ALA A 66 -6.32 6.69 9.26
N LYS A 67 -6.88 7.24 8.18
CA LYS A 67 -6.94 8.69 7.99
C LYS A 67 -8.05 9.23 8.87
N VAL A 68 -7.75 10.28 9.62
CA VAL A 68 -8.70 10.92 10.52
C VAL A 68 -8.80 12.40 10.16
N GLN A 69 -9.99 12.85 9.85
CA GLN A 69 -10.29 14.22 9.48
C GLN A 69 -11.21 14.84 10.55
N LEU A 70 -10.96 16.08 10.93
CA LEU A 70 -11.81 16.85 11.85
C LEU A 70 -12.25 18.13 11.16
N THR A 71 -13.55 18.30 10.94
CA THR A 71 -14.11 19.44 10.21
C THR A 71 -14.96 20.31 11.13
N SER A 72 -14.75 21.62 11.11
CA SER A 72 -15.61 22.60 11.78
C SER A 72 -16.03 23.70 10.81
N LEU A 73 -17.29 24.10 10.89
CA LEU A 73 -17.83 25.20 10.09
C LEU A 73 -17.14 26.55 10.36
N ARG A 74 -16.55 26.73 11.55
CA ARG A 74 -15.92 27.99 11.96
C ARG A 74 -14.40 28.02 11.77
N SER A 75 -13.74 26.88 11.93
CA SER A 75 -12.28 26.79 12.01
C SER A 75 -11.63 25.93 10.90
N GLY A 76 -12.42 25.42 9.96
CA GLY A 76 -11.92 24.69 8.79
C GLY A 76 -11.72 23.19 9.05
N THR A 77 -10.87 22.57 8.25
CA THR A 77 -10.62 21.12 8.29
C THR A 77 -9.19 20.82 8.75
N LEU A 78 -9.04 19.94 9.73
CA LEU A 78 -7.78 19.40 10.23
C LEU A 78 -7.65 17.92 9.85
N PHE A 79 -6.41 17.44 9.72
CA PHE A 79 -6.12 16.05 9.35
C PHE A 79 -5.06 15.46 10.27
N THR A 80 -5.23 14.20 10.63
CA THR A 80 -4.21 13.40 11.30
C THR A 80 -4.30 11.94 10.83
N VAL A 81 -3.35 11.12 11.23
CA VAL A 81 -3.33 9.68 10.94
C VAL A 81 -3.23 8.95 12.27
N SER A 82 -4.03 7.89 12.44
CA SER A 82 -3.93 7.08 13.65
C SER A 82 -2.61 6.31 13.71
N ASP A 83 -2.19 5.92 14.90
CA ASP A 83 -1.14 4.94 15.07
C ASP A 83 -1.60 3.52 14.64
N ASP A 84 -0.71 2.54 14.77
CA ASP A 84 -0.95 1.15 14.36
C ASP A 84 -1.97 0.42 15.26
N ASN A 85 -2.37 1.03 16.38
CA ASN A 85 -3.40 0.55 17.32
C ASN A 85 -4.68 1.41 17.25
N GLY A 86 -4.81 2.25 16.22
CA GLY A 86 -5.99 3.09 16.02
C GLY A 86 -6.09 4.31 16.93
N ALA A 87 -5.05 4.67 17.68
CA ALA A 87 -5.07 5.87 18.51
C ALA A 87 -4.75 7.13 17.69
N PHE A 88 -5.45 8.23 17.96
CA PHE A 88 -5.21 9.53 17.31
C PHE A 88 -5.45 10.70 18.27
N THR A 89 -4.95 11.89 17.92
CA THR A 89 -5.11 13.08 18.76
C THR A 89 -5.18 14.35 17.93
N PHE A 90 -6.14 15.23 18.25
CA PHE A 90 -6.19 16.62 17.80
C PHE A 90 -5.96 17.55 18.98
N ARG A 91 -5.17 18.60 18.78
CA ARG A 91 -4.80 19.57 19.83
C ARG A 91 -5.20 20.99 19.44
N ARG A 92 -5.19 21.87 20.44
CA ARG A 92 -5.44 23.31 20.27
C ARG A 92 -6.81 23.60 19.67
N LEU A 93 -7.85 22.93 20.17
CA LEU A 93 -9.22 23.06 19.70
C LEU A 93 -9.98 24.13 20.49
N SER A 94 -10.72 24.99 19.79
CA SER A 94 -11.63 25.99 20.36
C SER A 94 -13.01 25.38 20.65
N GLY A 95 -13.80 26.00 21.51
CA GLY A 95 -15.18 25.60 21.77
C GLY A 95 -16.03 25.62 20.49
N GLY A 96 -16.77 24.54 20.26
CA GLY A 96 -17.58 24.39 19.05
C GLY A 96 -17.90 22.94 18.73
N SER A 97 -18.71 22.76 17.67
CA SER A 97 -19.06 21.46 17.13
C SER A 97 -18.07 21.07 16.03
N TYR A 98 -17.62 19.82 16.08
CA TYR A 98 -16.69 19.24 15.13
C TYR A 98 -17.27 17.94 14.56
N GLN A 99 -17.12 17.75 13.26
CA GLN A 99 -17.41 16.50 12.58
C GLN A 99 -16.10 15.73 12.40
N LEU A 100 -15.96 14.63 13.12
CA LEU A 100 -14.84 13.71 13.04
C LEU A 100 -15.16 12.62 12.02
N THR A 101 -14.28 12.41 11.05
CA THR A 101 -14.45 11.45 9.96
C THR A 101 -13.23 10.52 9.91
N ILE A 102 -13.47 9.21 9.90
CA ILE A 102 -12.43 8.18 9.92
C ILE A 102 -12.55 7.36 8.64
N ASP A 103 -11.51 7.40 7.82
CA ASP A 103 -11.32 6.52 6.67
C ASP A 103 -10.24 5.49 7.01
N ALA A 104 -10.69 4.31 7.43
CA ALA A 104 -9.85 3.17 7.75
C ALA A 104 -9.62 2.27 6.53
N GLY A 105 -9.80 2.78 5.31
CA GLY A 105 -9.67 2.04 4.06
C GLY A 105 -10.96 1.34 3.64
N LYS A 106 -10.88 0.63 2.51
CA LYS A 106 -12.05 0.10 1.77
C LYS A 106 -12.95 -0.89 2.52
N ASP A 107 -12.42 -1.54 3.57
CA ASP A 107 -13.11 -2.62 4.30
C ASP A 107 -14.13 -2.09 5.32
N TYR A 108 -14.07 -0.79 5.65
CA TYR A 108 -14.93 -0.15 6.63
C TYR A 108 -15.68 1.02 6.01
N GLU A 109 -16.87 1.28 6.51
CA GLU A 109 -17.57 2.53 6.19
C GLU A 109 -16.74 3.71 6.71
N ILE A 110 -16.86 4.84 6.04
CA ILE A 110 -16.31 6.09 6.58
C ILE A 110 -17.13 6.41 7.83
N ALA A 111 -16.53 6.19 9.01
CA ALA A 111 -17.19 6.47 10.27
C ALA A 111 -17.21 7.99 10.47
N THR A 112 -18.37 8.52 10.86
CA THR A 112 -18.54 9.95 11.12
C THR A 112 -19.18 10.13 12.49
N GLU A 113 -18.52 10.89 13.36
CA GLU A 113 -18.96 11.19 14.72
C GLU A 113 -19.00 12.72 14.91
N THR A 114 -19.97 13.23 15.65
CA THR A 114 -20.00 14.64 16.05
C THR A 114 -19.45 14.78 17.46
N VAL A 115 -18.49 15.70 17.63
CA VAL A 115 -17.88 16.00 18.92
C VAL A 115 -18.12 17.47 19.25
N ASP A 116 -18.90 17.72 20.31
CA ASP A 116 -19.18 19.05 20.80
C ASP A 116 -18.25 19.41 21.95
N ILE A 117 -17.48 20.48 21.77
CA ILE A 117 -16.65 21.06 22.82
C ILE A 117 -17.42 22.23 23.43
N ILE A 118 -18.09 21.98 24.55
CA ILE A 118 -18.82 23.00 25.29
C ILE A 118 -17.83 23.72 26.21
N GLU A 119 -17.49 24.96 25.88
CA GLU A 119 -16.76 25.82 26.81
C GLU A 119 -17.72 26.29 27.92
N SER A 120 -17.66 25.62 29.07
CA SER A 120 -18.42 26.01 30.27
C SER A 120 -17.85 27.32 30.84
N GLY A 121 -18.41 28.42 30.37
CA GLY A 121 -18.02 29.77 30.79
C GLY A 121 -18.69 30.20 32.09
N THR A 122 -18.01 30.03 33.22
CA THR A 122 -18.09 31.01 34.31
C THR A 122 -16.69 31.28 34.84
N ARG A 123 -16.08 32.36 34.33
CA ARG A 123 -14.77 32.97 34.69
C ARG A 123 -13.62 32.62 33.73
N ARG A 124 -13.35 33.56 32.82
CA ARG A 124 -12.27 33.63 31.81
C ARG A 124 -10.82 33.45 32.32
N ARG A 125 -10.58 33.12 33.60
CA ARG A 125 -9.23 33.09 34.18
C ARG A 125 -8.69 31.70 34.52
N GLU A 126 -9.51 30.64 34.49
CA GLU A 126 -9.09 29.28 34.89
C GLU A 126 -9.68 28.16 34.01
N SER A 127 -10.00 28.42 32.75
CA SER A 127 -10.37 27.34 31.83
C SER A 127 -9.11 26.58 31.42
N THR A 128 -8.83 25.49 32.15
CA THR A 128 -7.93 24.42 31.73
C THR A 128 -8.53 23.78 30.47
N GLY A 129 -7.68 23.51 29.47
CA GLY A 129 -8.12 22.84 28.26
C GLY A 129 -8.76 21.49 28.60
N GLN A 130 -9.92 21.20 28.02
CA GLN A 130 -10.58 19.92 28.20
C GLN A 130 -10.02 18.89 27.20
N THR A 131 -9.74 17.69 27.69
CA THR A 131 -9.46 16.53 26.84
C THR A 131 -10.73 15.72 26.69
N ILE A 132 -11.19 15.55 25.46
CA ILE A 132 -12.37 14.77 25.12
C ILE A 132 -11.90 13.44 24.55
N SER A 133 -12.33 12.35 25.17
CA SER A 133 -12.00 11.00 24.71
C SER A 133 -13.13 10.47 23.84
N VAL A 134 -12.81 10.01 22.64
CA VAL A 134 -13.77 9.40 21.70
C VAL A 134 -13.37 7.97 21.38
N GLN A 135 -14.35 7.09 21.31
CA GLN A 135 -14.16 5.69 20.90
C GLN A 135 -14.96 5.48 19.63
N ILE A 136 -14.27 5.13 18.55
CA ILE A 136 -14.87 4.99 17.24
C ILE A 136 -14.88 3.53 16.87
N TYR A 137 -16.06 2.93 16.79
CA TYR A 137 -16.22 1.57 16.31
C TYR A 137 -16.43 1.61 14.80
N LEU A 138 -15.46 1.08 14.06
CA LEU A 138 -15.60 0.92 12.63
C LEU A 138 -16.75 -0.02 12.34
N ARG A 139 -17.59 0.39 11.42
CA ARG A 139 -18.58 -0.50 10.82
C ARG A 139 -17.90 -1.14 9.63
N PRO A 140 -17.92 -2.48 9.51
CA PRO A 140 -17.54 -3.10 8.25
C PRO A 140 -18.36 -2.43 7.18
N ARG A 141 -17.74 -2.13 6.03
CA ARG A 141 -18.46 -1.71 4.85
C ARG A 141 -19.31 -2.90 4.43
N SER A 142 -20.50 -2.96 5.01
CA SER A 142 -21.40 -4.06 4.82
C SER A 142 -21.95 -3.85 3.43
N VAL A 143 -21.48 -4.66 2.49
CA VAL A 143 -22.32 -5.01 1.35
C VAL A 143 -23.50 -5.71 2.00
N SER A 144 -24.60 -4.96 2.20
CA SER A 144 -25.82 -5.34 2.90
C SER A 144 -26.09 -6.85 2.88
N THR A 145 -25.95 -7.50 4.03
CA THR A 145 -26.52 -8.82 4.32
C THR A 145 -27.60 -8.66 5.38
N GLU A 146 -28.64 -7.90 5.06
CA GLU A 146 -29.96 -8.01 5.70
C GLU A 146 -31.04 -7.98 4.61
N LYS A 147 -31.06 -9.06 3.85
CA LYS A 147 -32.25 -9.75 3.34
C LYS A 147 -31.75 -11.02 2.69
N LEU A 148 -32.40 -12.14 2.99
CA LEU A 148 -32.31 -13.37 2.21
C LEU A 148 -32.24 -13.02 0.71
N GLY A 149 -31.10 -13.31 0.09
CA GLY A 149 -30.90 -13.13 -1.36
C GLY A 149 -30.31 -11.78 -1.78
N THR A 150 -29.09 -11.45 -1.36
CA THR A 150 -28.21 -10.55 -2.14
C THR A 150 -26.85 -11.19 -2.26
N VAL A 151 -26.69 -11.86 -3.38
CA VAL A 151 -25.45 -12.48 -3.81
C VAL A 151 -24.41 -11.36 -3.95
N ASP A 152 -23.24 -11.51 -3.32
CA ASP A 152 -22.06 -10.67 -3.62
C ASP A 152 -21.95 -10.63 -5.14
N ALA A 153 -22.01 -9.44 -5.76
CA ALA A 153 -22.08 -9.29 -7.21
C ALA A 153 -20.94 -10.05 -7.93
N THR A 154 -19.82 -10.28 -7.23
CA THR A 154 -18.66 -11.05 -7.71
C THR A 154 -18.79 -12.57 -7.52
N LEU A 155 -19.69 -13.01 -6.64
CA LEU A 155 -20.05 -14.40 -6.36
C LEU A 155 -21.40 -14.80 -6.98
N VAL A 156 -22.03 -13.92 -7.77
CA VAL A 156 -23.26 -14.24 -8.52
C VAL A 156 -23.01 -15.40 -9.46
N GLY A 157 -23.75 -16.49 -9.24
CA GLY A 157 -23.60 -17.73 -10.02
C GLY A 157 -22.47 -18.64 -9.52
N ILE A 158 -21.79 -18.31 -8.43
CA ILE A 158 -20.80 -19.17 -7.79
C ILE A 158 -21.48 -20.09 -6.78
N PRO A 159 -21.21 -21.42 -6.79
CA PRO A 159 -21.72 -22.33 -5.77
C PRO A 159 -21.37 -21.85 -4.36
N GLN A 160 -22.35 -21.86 -3.45
CA GLN A 160 -22.17 -21.38 -2.08
C GLN A 160 -20.98 -22.06 -1.38
N SER A 161 -20.80 -23.36 -1.58
CA SER A 161 -19.66 -24.10 -1.04
C SER A 161 -18.30 -23.57 -1.54
N ALA A 162 -18.18 -23.22 -2.82
CA ALA A 162 -16.97 -22.61 -3.37
C ALA A 162 -16.75 -21.19 -2.84
N ALA A 163 -17.82 -20.40 -2.73
CA ALA A 163 -17.78 -19.05 -2.17
C ALA A 163 -17.32 -19.04 -0.69
N GLU A 164 -17.80 -19.96 0.14
CA GLU A 164 -17.38 -20.06 1.54
C GLU A 164 -15.91 -20.48 1.69
N LEU A 165 -15.45 -21.44 0.88
CA LEU A 165 -14.02 -21.82 0.83
C LEU A 165 -13.13 -20.64 0.40
N TYR A 166 -13.59 -19.85 -0.58
CA TYR A 166 -12.90 -18.64 -1.01
C TYR A 166 -12.83 -17.58 0.11
N LYS A 167 -13.93 -17.33 0.82
CA LYS A 167 -13.93 -16.42 1.98
C LYS A 167 -12.97 -16.88 3.08
N GLN A 168 -12.96 -18.17 3.40
CA GLN A 168 -12.00 -18.73 4.37
C GLN A 168 -10.56 -18.49 3.92
N ALA A 169 -10.26 -18.70 2.64
CA ALA A 169 -8.94 -18.41 2.10
C ALA A 169 -8.54 -16.94 2.22
N LEU A 170 -9.47 -16.01 1.98
CA LEU A 170 -9.21 -14.57 2.13
C LEU A 170 -8.88 -14.22 3.59
N ASN A 171 -9.60 -14.80 4.56
CA ASN A 171 -9.30 -14.60 5.98
C ASN A 171 -7.91 -15.15 6.35
N LEU A 172 -7.57 -16.36 5.88
CA LEU A 172 -6.25 -16.95 6.09
C LEU A 172 -5.13 -16.11 5.44
N SER A 173 -5.38 -15.56 4.25
CA SER A 173 -4.47 -14.65 3.53
C SER A 173 -4.24 -13.36 4.31
N HIS A 174 -5.29 -12.81 4.94
CA HIS A 174 -5.19 -11.64 5.80
C HIS A 174 -4.33 -11.91 7.05
N ASP A 175 -4.48 -13.09 7.64
CA ASP A 175 -3.71 -13.53 8.81
C ASP A 175 -2.27 -13.95 8.48
N GLY A 176 -1.84 -13.83 7.22
CA GLY A 176 -0.51 -14.22 6.75
C GLY A 176 -0.28 -15.73 6.64
N LYS A 177 -1.34 -16.54 6.82
CA LYS A 177 -1.32 -18.01 6.69
C LYS A 177 -1.41 -18.43 5.22
N ASN A 178 -0.44 -17.99 4.41
CA ASN A 178 -0.49 -18.10 2.96
C ASN A 178 -0.63 -19.56 2.47
N LYS A 179 -0.01 -20.54 3.16
CA LYS A 179 -0.12 -21.97 2.80
C LYS A 179 -1.53 -22.53 3.03
N GLU A 180 -2.15 -22.20 4.16
CA GLU A 180 -3.53 -22.63 4.46
C GLU A 180 -4.53 -21.97 3.50
N ALA A 181 -4.31 -20.69 3.16
CA ALA A 181 -5.11 -19.98 2.17
C ALA A 181 -5.05 -20.68 0.79
N ILE A 182 -3.87 -21.11 0.35
CA ILE A 182 -3.68 -21.86 -0.90
C ILE A 182 -4.52 -23.14 -0.92
N GLU A 183 -4.51 -23.92 0.17
CA GLU A 183 -5.29 -25.16 0.23
C GLU A 183 -6.80 -24.88 0.13
N LYS A 184 -7.30 -23.86 0.82
CA LYS A 184 -8.70 -23.45 0.70
C LYS A 184 -9.08 -22.92 -0.69
N LEU A 185 -8.16 -22.25 -1.38
CA LEU A 185 -8.36 -21.82 -2.77
C LEU A 185 -8.41 -23.01 -3.72
N LYS A 186 -7.56 -24.02 -3.54
CA LYS A 186 -7.60 -25.25 -4.34
C LYS A 186 -8.89 -26.04 -4.09
N GLU A 187 -9.35 -26.13 -2.85
CA GLU A 187 -10.65 -26.71 -2.53
C GLU A 187 -11.78 -25.94 -3.24
N ALA A 188 -11.79 -24.60 -3.17
CA ALA A 188 -12.77 -23.76 -3.85
C ALA A 188 -12.78 -23.97 -5.38
N LEU A 189 -11.60 -24.10 -5.98
CA LEU A 189 -11.41 -24.35 -7.41
C LEU A 189 -11.76 -25.78 -7.82
N THR A 190 -11.69 -26.76 -6.90
CA THR A 190 -12.19 -28.12 -7.14
C THR A 190 -13.71 -28.12 -7.23
N VAL A 191 -14.39 -27.33 -6.39
CA VAL A 191 -15.84 -27.16 -6.41
C VAL A 191 -16.31 -26.32 -7.60
N TYR A 192 -15.59 -25.24 -7.91
CA TYR A 192 -15.92 -24.34 -9.02
C TYR A 192 -14.69 -23.95 -9.85
N PRO A 193 -14.33 -24.75 -10.88
CA PRO A 193 -13.15 -24.50 -11.72
C PRO A 193 -13.20 -23.24 -12.58
N LYS A 194 -14.32 -22.49 -12.61
CA LYS A 194 -14.46 -21.24 -13.36
C LYS A 194 -14.33 -20.00 -12.46
N PHE A 195 -13.82 -20.15 -11.25
CA PHE A 195 -13.72 -19.09 -10.26
C PHE A 195 -12.51 -18.16 -10.51
N VAL A 196 -12.70 -17.14 -11.35
CA VAL A 196 -11.64 -16.17 -11.73
C VAL A 196 -10.97 -15.53 -10.51
N SER A 197 -11.75 -15.08 -9.51
CA SER A 197 -11.21 -14.42 -8.31
C SER A 197 -10.40 -15.37 -7.43
N ALA A 198 -10.77 -16.66 -7.36
CA ALA A 198 -9.99 -17.66 -6.62
C ALA A 198 -8.65 -17.97 -7.30
N TYR A 199 -8.62 -18.08 -8.64
CA TYR A 199 -7.36 -18.19 -9.38
C TYR A 199 -6.45 -16.97 -9.22
N ASN A 200 -7.02 -15.76 -9.22
CA ASN A 200 -6.27 -14.54 -8.95
C ASN A 200 -5.64 -14.55 -7.55
N GLU A 201 -6.44 -14.84 -6.53
CA GLU A 201 -5.96 -14.87 -5.14
C GLU A 201 -4.91 -15.97 -4.96
N LEU A 202 -5.09 -17.14 -5.59
CA LEU A 202 -4.13 -18.22 -5.58
C LEU A 202 -2.78 -17.76 -6.14
N GLY A 203 -2.80 -16.99 -7.23
CA GLY A 203 -1.62 -16.34 -7.78
C GLY A 203 -0.92 -15.40 -6.79
N VAL A 204 -1.69 -14.56 -6.09
CA VAL A 204 -1.17 -13.64 -5.06
C VAL A 204 -0.53 -14.41 -3.90
N GLN A 205 -1.14 -15.51 -3.43
CA GLN A 205 -0.59 -16.31 -2.35
C GLN A 205 0.72 -17.00 -2.74
N TYR A 206 0.79 -17.54 -3.97
CA TYR A 206 2.03 -18.08 -4.50
C TYR A 206 3.13 -17.02 -4.63
N MET A 207 2.79 -15.79 -5.06
CA MET A 207 3.75 -14.68 -5.09
C MET A 207 4.33 -14.35 -3.72
N ARG A 208 3.51 -14.34 -2.67
CA ARG A 208 3.95 -14.08 -1.29
C ARG A 208 4.91 -15.15 -0.77
N LEU A 209 4.78 -16.39 -1.25
CA LEU A 209 5.67 -17.50 -0.93
C LEU A 209 6.90 -17.59 -1.87
N GLY A 210 7.04 -16.67 -2.84
CA GLY A 210 8.12 -16.71 -3.83
C GLY A 210 7.95 -17.80 -4.90
N GLN A 211 6.80 -18.47 -4.96
CA GLN A 211 6.46 -19.53 -5.91
C GLN A 211 5.97 -18.93 -7.23
N LEU A 212 6.88 -18.28 -7.96
CA LEU A 212 6.53 -17.45 -9.12
C LEU A 212 5.96 -18.26 -10.29
N ALA A 213 6.41 -19.50 -10.50
CA ALA A 213 5.93 -20.36 -11.58
C ALA A 213 4.46 -20.75 -11.35
N GLU A 214 4.13 -21.17 -10.14
CA GLU A 214 2.76 -21.52 -9.72
C GLU A 214 1.85 -20.28 -9.74
N ALA A 215 2.37 -19.12 -9.35
CA ALA A 215 1.65 -17.85 -9.47
C ALA A 215 1.28 -17.54 -10.92
N ALA A 216 2.23 -17.68 -11.84
CA ALA A 216 2.02 -17.45 -13.27
C ALA A 216 0.98 -18.43 -13.86
N GLU A 217 0.98 -19.69 -13.46
CA GLU A 217 -0.02 -20.68 -13.91
C GLU A 217 -1.43 -20.33 -13.41
N ALA A 218 -1.58 -19.97 -12.13
CA ALA A 218 -2.87 -19.59 -11.56
C ALA A 218 -3.44 -18.33 -12.24
N LEU A 219 -2.61 -17.32 -12.46
CA LEU A 219 -3.04 -16.08 -13.11
C LEU A 219 -3.35 -16.28 -14.60
N ARG A 220 -2.60 -17.13 -15.31
CA ARG A 220 -2.97 -17.54 -16.68
C ARG A 220 -4.30 -18.30 -16.70
N ALA A 221 -4.59 -19.13 -15.71
CA ALA A 221 -5.91 -19.76 -15.59
C ALA A 221 -7.04 -18.74 -15.44
N ALA A 222 -6.85 -17.72 -14.58
CA ALA A 222 -7.80 -16.61 -14.46
C ALA A 222 -8.00 -15.87 -15.79
N LEU A 223 -6.94 -15.59 -16.53
CA LEU A 223 -7.00 -14.88 -17.82
C LEU A 223 -7.57 -15.73 -18.96
N ARG A 224 -7.43 -17.06 -18.92
CA ARG A 224 -8.15 -17.95 -19.87
C ARG A 224 -9.66 -17.86 -19.69
N LEU A 225 -10.12 -17.71 -18.45
CA LEU A 225 -11.53 -17.60 -18.10
C LEU A 225 -12.09 -16.19 -18.34
N SER A 226 -11.30 -15.16 -18.02
CA SER A 226 -11.65 -13.76 -18.25
C SER A 226 -10.48 -13.00 -18.87
N PRO A 227 -10.37 -13.00 -20.20
CA PRO A 227 -9.26 -12.37 -20.91
C PRO A 227 -9.16 -10.86 -20.70
N TYR A 228 -10.20 -10.19 -20.20
CA TYR A 228 -10.19 -8.74 -20.01
C TYR A 228 -10.14 -8.32 -18.55
N ALA A 229 -10.00 -9.28 -17.61
CA ALA A 229 -9.92 -8.97 -16.19
C ALA A 229 -8.63 -8.19 -15.87
N PHE A 230 -8.80 -6.99 -15.33
CA PHE A 230 -7.69 -6.09 -14.99
C PHE A 230 -6.78 -6.66 -13.90
N THR A 231 -7.33 -7.05 -12.75
CA THR A 231 -6.54 -7.47 -11.57
C THR A 231 -5.65 -8.69 -11.85
N PRO A 232 -6.16 -9.81 -12.45
CA PRO A 232 -5.30 -10.95 -12.77
C PRO A 232 -4.23 -10.61 -13.81
N ARG A 233 -4.53 -9.70 -14.75
CA ARG A 233 -3.57 -9.25 -15.77
C ARG A 233 -2.45 -8.42 -15.16
N LEU A 234 -2.78 -7.47 -14.29
CA LEU A 234 -1.81 -6.69 -13.53
C LEU A 234 -0.91 -7.64 -12.71
N ASN A 235 -1.49 -8.54 -11.94
CA ASN A 235 -0.73 -9.49 -11.12
C ASN A 235 0.16 -10.39 -11.98
N TYR A 236 -0.31 -10.83 -13.16
CA TYR A 236 0.50 -11.64 -14.07
C TYR A 236 1.70 -10.84 -14.60
N GLY A 237 1.48 -9.58 -14.98
CA GLY A 237 2.56 -8.65 -15.31
C GLY A 237 3.59 -8.53 -14.19
N ILE A 238 3.15 -8.38 -12.94
CA ILE A 238 4.05 -8.30 -11.76
C ILE A 238 4.87 -9.58 -11.58
N VAL A 239 4.25 -10.76 -11.75
CA VAL A 239 4.96 -12.05 -11.69
C VAL A 239 6.05 -12.12 -12.76
N LEU A 240 5.74 -11.73 -13.99
CA LEU A 240 6.69 -11.72 -15.10
C LEU A 240 7.87 -10.78 -14.82
N VAL A 241 7.64 -9.60 -14.23
CA VAL A 241 8.73 -8.71 -13.81
C VAL A 241 9.59 -9.37 -12.73
N LYS A 242 9.00 -10.07 -11.76
CA LYS A 242 9.75 -10.80 -10.71
C LYS A 242 10.55 -11.97 -11.30
N GLN A 243 10.04 -12.64 -12.34
CA GLN A 243 10.75 -13.67 -13.11
C GLN A 243 11.81 -13.09 -14.06
N LYS A 244 11.92 -11.77 -14.17
CA LYS A 244 12.78 -11.05 -15.13
C LYS A 244 12.39 -11.29 -16.60
N GLU A 245 11.17 -11.74 -16.87
CA GLU A 245 10.60 -11.87 -18.20
C GLU A 245 10.05 -10.52 -18.69
N PHE A 246 10.94 -9.51 -18.77
CA PHE A 246 10.54 -8.11 -18.92
C PHE A 246 9.78 -7.82 -20.23
N ALA A 247 10.11 -8.50 -21.33
CA ALA A 247 9.42 -8.34 -22.61
C ALA A 247 7.96 -8.81 -22.53
N ALA A 248 7.70 -9.95 -21.87
CA ALA A 248 6.35 -10.44 -21.65
C ALA A 248 5.60 -9.56 -20.65
N ALA A 249 6.28 -9.10 -19.59
CA ALA A 249 5.71 -8.19 -18.61
C ALA A 249 5.23 -6.87 -19.23
N GLU A 250 6.02 -6.29 -20.15
CA GLU A 250 5.64 -5.06 -20.86
C GLU A 250 4.31 -5.23 -21.59
N VAL A 251 4.12 -6.34 -22.31
CA VAL A 251 2.89 -6.61 -23.06
C VAL A 251 1.68 -6.68 -22.11
N GLU A 252 1.80 -7.42 -21.02
CA GLU A 252 0.69 -7.64 -20.09
C GLU A 252 0.35 -6.38 -19.27
N LEU A 253 1.36 -5.60 -18.87
CA LEU A 253 1.15 -4.36 -18.12
C LEU A 253 0.61 -3.22 -18.99
N ARG A 254 1.01 -3.13 -20.27
CA ARG A 254 0.38 -2.19 -21.22
C ARG A 254 -1.10 -2.54 -21.43
N ARG A 255 -1.43 -3.82 -21.62
CA ARG A 255 -2.83 -4.27 -21.70
C ARG A 255 -3.63 -4.02 -20.42
N ALA A 256 -2.99 -4.05 -19.25
CA ALA A 256 -3.64 -3.64 -18.01
C ALA A 256 -3.95 -2.13 -18.01
N LEU A 257 -3.01 -1.30 -18.48
CA LEU A 257 -3.19 0.16 -18.61
C LEU A 257 -4.21 0.57 -19.68
N GLU A 258 -4.47 -0.27 -20.70
CA GLU A 258 -5.60 -0.07 -21.61
C GLU A 258 -6.96 -0.16 -20.91
N ARG A 259 -7.03 -0.82 -19.74
CA ARG A 259 -8.26 -0.98 -18.94
C ARG A 259 -8.37 0.02 -17.82
N ASP A 260 -7.27 0.28 -17.13
CA ASP A 260 -7.17 1.34 -16.13
C ASP A 260 -5.89 2.12 -16.38
N ASP A 261 -6.05 3.19 -17.13
CA ASP A 261 -4.97 4.10 -17.50
C ASP A 261 -4.51 4.95 -16.33
N ARG A 262 -5.08 4.84 -15.11
CA ARG A 262 -4.66 5.56 -13.90
C ARG A 262 -4.04 4.63 -12.85
N SER A 263 -3.91 3.34 -13.15
CA SER A 263 -3.29 2.38 -12.23
C SER A 263 -1.83 2.70 -11.94
N VAL A 264 -1.56 3.14 -10.71
CA VAL A 264 -0.20 3.38 -10.19
C VAL A 264 0.61 2.08 -10.17
N PRO A 265 0.11 0.94 -9.65
CA PRO A 265 0.86 -0.32 -9.69
C PRO A 265 1.22 -0.75 -11.11
N ALA A 266 0.30 -0.66 -12.07
CA ALA A 266 0.59 -1.07 -13.45
C ALA A 266 1.71 -0.22 -14.07
N ARG A 267 1.70 1.11 -13.85
CA ARG A 267 2.76 2.00 -14.32
C ARG A 267 4.10 1.74 -13.64
N LEU A 268 4.13 1.53 -12.32
CA LEU A 268 5.36 1.25 -11.57
C LEU A 268 6.06 -0.01 -12.09
N TYR A 269 5.30 -1.10 -12.21
CA TYR A 269 5.86 -2.36 -12.69
C TYR A 269 6.20 -2.32 -14.17
N LEU A 270 5.50 -1.52 -14.98
CA LEU A 270 5.88 -1.29 -16.38
C LEU A 270 7.18 -0.50 -16.45
N GLY A 271 7.33 0.56 -15.65
CA GLY A 271 8.59 1.31 -15.53
C GLY A 271 9.75 0.40 -15.14
N ARG A 272 9.54 -0.50 -14.17
CA ARG A 272 10.53 -1.52 -13.78
C ARG A 272 10.86 -2.49 -14.92
N ALA A 273 9.87 -2.95 -15.68
CA ALA A 273 10.10 -3.80 -16.84
C ALA A 273 10.91 -3.07 -17.92
N LEU A 274 10.59 -1.81 -18.19
CA LEU A 274 11.30 -0.98 -19.16
C LEU A 274 12.76 -0.73 -18.75
N ILE A 275 13.05 -0.54 -17.45
CA ILE A 275 14.44 -0.50 -16.94
C ILE A 275 15.17 -1.81 -17.25
N GLY A 276 14.53 -2.95 -16.97
CA GLY A 276 15.11 -4.27 -17.28
C GLY A 276 15.34 -4.55 -18.77
N LEU A 277 14.61 -3.86 -19.65
CA LEU A 277 14.79 -3.89 -21.10
C LEU A 277 15.81 -2.86 -21.62
N GLY A 278 16.36 -2.01 -20.75
CA GLY A 278 17.22 -0.89 -21.15
C GLY A 278 16.49 0.28 -21.83
N LYS A 279 15.15 0.28 -21.82
CA LYS A 279 14.30 1.35 -22.39
C LYS A 279 14.19 2.53 -21.42
N TYR A 280 15.32 3.15 -21.09
CA TYR A 280 15.40 4.10 -19.98
C TYR A 280 14.60 5.38 -20.20
N ALA A 281 14.55 5.93 -21.41
CA ALA A 281 13.77 7.14 -21.69
C ALA A 281 12.27 6.92 -21.45
N ASP A 282 11.73 5.79 -21.93
CA ASP A 282 10.33 5.41 -21.73
C ASP A 282 10.03 5.17 -20.25
N ALA A 283 10.94 4.48 -19.55
CA ALA A 283 10.81 4.20 -18.12
C ALA A 283 10.78 5.50 -17.30
N GLU A 284 11.68 6.43 -17.57
CA GLU A 284 11.75 7.72 -16.86
C GLU A 284 10.46 8.53 -17.06
N ALA A 285 10.02 8.68 -18.31
CA ALA A 285 8.79 9.41 -18.62
C ALA A 285 7.58 8.80 -17.88
N LEU A 286 7.46 7.48 -17.89
CA LEU A 286 6.36 6.76 -17.23
C LEU A 286 6.41 6.88 -15.70
N LEU A 287 7.59 6.78 -15.10
CA LEU A 287 7.76 6.89 -13.64
C LEU A 287 7.51 8.33 -13.16
N ARG A 288 7.92 9.35 -13.93
CA ARG A 288 7.56 10.76 -13.63
C ARG A 288 6.07 11.02 -13.74
N GLN A 289 5.39 10.45 -14.75
CA GLN A 289 3.92 10.50 -14.82
C GLN A 289 3.26 9.79 -13.63
N THR A 290 3.85 8.70 -13.16
CA THR A 290 3.35 7.97 -11.98
C THR A 290 3.41 8.84 -10.73
N LEU A 291 4.51 9.57 -10.52
CA LEU A 291 4.63 10.54 -9.42
C LEU A 291 3.58 11.65 -9.49
N ALA A 292 3.23 12.12 -10.70
CA ALA A 292 2.22 13.15 -10.89
C ALA A 292 0.78 12.69 -10.53
N LEU A 293 0.52 11.37 -10.50
CA LEU A 293 -0.76 10.83 -10.03
C LEU A 293 -0.89 10.87 -8.50
N GLY A 294 0.25 10.93 -7.80
CA GLY A 294 0.32 10.98 -6.35
C GLY A 294 -0.08 9.68 -5.64
N GLY A 295 -0.11 9.76 -4.30
CA GLY A 295 -0.43 8.64 -3.42
C GLY A 295 0.82 7.91 -2.89
N PRO A 296 0.73 7.24 -1.72
CA PRO A 296 1.88 6.60 -1.08
C PRO A 296 2.58 5.56 -1.98
N GLU A 297 1.80 4.82 -2.77
CA GLU A 297 2.33 3.81 -3.68
C GLU A 297 3.22 4.41 -4.78
N ALA A 298 2.90 5.63 -5.23
CA ALA A 298 3.68 6.33 -6.26
C ALA A 298 5.09 6.70 -5.78
N ASN A 299 5.32 6.82 -4.46
CA ASN A 299 6.64 7.09 -3.90
C ASN A 299 7.68 6.06 -4.35
N LEU A 300 7.27 4.81 -4.61
CA LEU A 300 8.15 3.76 -5.13
C LEU A 300 8.78 4.11 -6.48
N ALA A 301 8.19 5.03 -7.25
CA ALA A 301 8.76 5.51 -8.49
C ALA A 301 10.10 6.22 -8.28
N HIS A 302 10.30 6.94 -7.16
CA HIS A 302 11.58 7.55 -6.83
C HIS A 302 12.69 6.49 -6.67
N ARG A 303 12.38 5.36 -6.03
CA ARG A 303 13.33 4.23 -5.91
C ARG A 303 13.69 3.63 -7.27
N TYR A 304 12.73 3.48 -8.17
CA TYR A 304 12.98 2.96 -9.53
C TYR A 304 13.70 3.97 -10.43
N LEU A 305 13.43 5.26 -10.30
CA LEU A 305 14.19 6.33 -10.94
C LEU A 305 15.65 6.33 -10.45
N GLY A 306 15.88 6.16 -9.15
CA GLY A 306 17.21 5.99 -8.59
C GLY A 306 17.97 4.82 -9.24
N ALA A 307 17.32 3.65 -9.37
CA ALA A 307 17.89 2.50 -10.06
C ALA A 307 18.22 2.78 -11.54
N LEU A 308 17.29 3.43 -12.25
CA LEU A 308 17.45 3.84 -13.64
C LEU A 308 18.65 4.77 -13.83
N TYR A 309 18.82 5.76 -12.96
CA TYR A 309 19.93 6.70 -13.04
C TYR A 309 21.28 6.06 -12.71
N ILE A 310 21.32 5.06 -11.81
CA ILE A 310 22.52 4.24 -11.59
C ILE A 310 22.91 3.50 -12.88
N GLU A 311 21.95 2.88 -13.57
CA GLU A 311 22.18 2.16 -14.83
C GLU A 311 22.67 3.09 -15.96
N ARG A 312 22.17 4.34 -16.00
CA ARG A 312 22.64 5.37 -16.96
C ARG A 312 23.96 6.04 -16.57
N GLY A 313 24.46 5.78 -15.35
CA GLY A 313 25.65 6.42 -14.81
C GLY A 313 25.43 7.85 -14.28
N ASP A 314 24.19 8.33 -14.21
CA ASP A 314 23.85 9.63 -13.62
C ASP A 314 23.76 9.52 -12.09
N LYS A 315 24.92 9.61 -11.43
CA LYS A 315 24.99 9.49 -9.98
C LYS A 315 24.24 10.62 -9.25
N ALA A 316 24.21 11.82 -9.82
CA ALA A 316 23.63 12.99 -9.15
C ALA A 316 22.11 12.84 -9.05
N GLN A 317 21.46 12.50 -10.17
CA GLN A 317 20.03 12.22 -10.18
C GLN A 317 19.68 10.98 -9.37
N ALA A 318 20.52 9.93 -9.42
CA ALA A 318 20.31 8.74 -8.59
C ALA A 318 20.26 9.07 -7.09
N ILE A 319 21.18 9.91 -6.61
CA ILE A 319 21.22 10.30 -5.19
C ILE A 319 19.95 11.09 -4.81
N ASP A 320 19.57 12.09 -5.61
CA ASP A 320 18.41 12.95 -5.32
C ASP A 320 17.09 12.17 -5.22
N GLU A 321 16.87 11.24 -6.15
CA GLU A 321 15.67 10.39 -6.15
C GLU A 321 15.67 9.43 -4.95
N LEU A 322 16.82 8.83 -4.60
CA LEU A 322 16.90 7.90 -3.47
C LEU A 322 16.79 8.61 -2.11
N GLU A 323 17.32 9.83 -1.99
CA GLU A 323 17.12 10.67 -0.79
C GLU A 323 15.67 11.09 -0.64
N THR A 324 15.01 11.46 -1.76
CA THR A 324 13.59 11.77 -1.78
C THR A 324 12.76 10.54 -1.38
N TYR A 325 13.07 9.36 -1.90
CA TYR A 325 12.41 8.12 -1.49
C TYR A 325 12.55 7.86 0.01
N LEU A 326 13.75 7.98 0.58
CA LEU A 326 13.98 7.76 2.01
C LEU A 326 13.31 8.80 2.92
N ARG A 327 13.10 10.02 2.42
CA ARG A 327 12.31 11.05 3.13
C ARG A 327 10.83 10.69 3.19
N LEU A 328 10.31 10.12 2.11
CA LEU A 328 8.90 9.72 2.00
C LEU A 328 8.61 8.39 2.71
N GLU A 329 9.53 7.42 2.61
CA GLU A 329 9.41 6.07 3.16
C GLU A 329 10.56 5.75 4.14
N PRO A 330 10.69 6.47 5.28
CA PRO A 330 11.84 6.34 6.18
C PRO A 330 11.96 4.97 6.87
N LYS A 331 10.88 4.19 6.86
CA LYS A 331 10.75 2.86 7.48
C LYS A 331 10.72 1.72 6.46
N ASP A 332 11.03 1.97 5.19
CA ASP A 332 11.16 0.89 4.21
C ASP A 332 12.18 -0.16 4.71
N LYS A 333 11.86 -1.44 4.49
CA LYS A 333 12.70 -2.55 4.93
C LYS A 333 14.13 -2.49 4.38
N ASP A 334 14.31 -1.88 3.22
CA ASP A 334 15.59 -1.74 2.53
C ASP A 334 16.24 -0.36 2.79
N ALA A 335 15.70 0.46 3.71
CA ALA A 335 16.15 1.83 3.92
C ALA A 335 17.64 1.93 4.26
N ASN A 336 18.18 1.00 5.07
CA ASN A 336 19.60 0.99 5.42
C ASN A 336 20.50 0.67 4.22
N GLN A 337 20.07 -0.27 3.38
CA GLN A 337 20.75 -0.64 2.15
C GLN A 337 20.73 0.53 1.15
N ILE A 338 19.60 1.24 1.04
CA ILE A 338 19.50 2.43 0.19
C ILE A 338 20.43 3.55 0.70
N ARG A 339 20.52 3.78 2.01
CA ARG A 339 21.50 4.72 2.60
C ARG A 339 22.94 4.33 2.27
N GLU A 340 23.24 3.03 2.28
CA GLU A 340 24.56 2.52 1.88
C GLU A 340 24.85 2.75 0.39
N ILE A 341 23.87 2.50 -0.48
CA ILE A 341 23.97 2.80 -1.92
C ILE A 341 24.28 4.29 -2.12
N ILE A 342 23.53 5.19 -1.46
CA ILE A 342 23.76 6.64 -1.54
C ILE A 342 25.19 7.00 -1.08
N ARG A 343 25.64 6.47 0.07
CA ARG A 343 27.02 6.72 0.57
C ARG A 343 28.06 6.26 -0.45
N ASN A 344 27.88 5.09 -1.04
CA ASN A 344 28.80 4.53 -2.03
C ASN A 344 28.81 5.33 -3.34
N LEU A 345 27.68 5.92 -3.75
CA LEU A 345 27.61 6.82 -4.90
C LEU A 345 28.36 8.12 -4.63
N LYS A 346 28.24 8.69 -3.43
CA LYS A 346 28.93 9.93 -3.00
C LYS A 346 30.44 9.75 -2.86
N ALA A 347 30.89 8.60 -2.35
CA ALA A 347 32.31 8.34 -2.09
C ALA A 347 33.16 8.08 -3.34
N LYS A 348 32.54 7.86 -4.50
CA LYS A 348 33.22 7.53 -5.77
C LYS A 348 33.47 8.75 -6.66
N ASN A 349 33.79 9.90 -6.05
CA ASN A 349 34.22 11.14 -6.73
C ASN A 349 35.73 11.31 -6.67
#